data_AF-A0A445EY25-F1
#
_entry.id   AF-A0A445EY25-F1
#
_cell.length_a   1.000
_cell.length_b   1.000
_cell.length_c   1.000
_cell.angle_alpha   90.00
_cell.angle_beta   90.00
_cell.angle_gamma   90.00
#
_symmetry.space_group_name_H-M   'P 1'
#
loop_
_entity.id
_entity.type
_entity.pdbx_description
1 polymer ?
#
loop_
_entity_poly.entity_id
_entity_poly.type
_entity_poly.pdbx_seq_one_letter_code
_entity_poly.pdbx_strand_id
1 'polypeptide(L)'
;MVEYSKVLIAEQYRVGSETYYAPCLGSFFFISKPTLDNVSTIKAILRSFELVSGLRINFAKSQFGAIGQSEEWCTLAADILNCGPLQFPFIYLGMPIGVNPRRKVVWEPLIRKLEAKLNKWNQRSLSMAGRITLINVVLTALPLFYMSFFRAPTAIIKRLTAIQRQFLWGGNLEGKKIAWVAWNQVCASKENGGLGVKDIKAFNRALLIKWKWLMFQQQDHLWSRILTSKYRGWRGLEEGPPKQIFFLLVA
;
A
#
# COMPACT_ATOMS: atom_id res chain seq x y z
N MET A 1 4.06 11.02 8.40
CA MET A 1 3.86 9.60 8.01
C MET A 1 2.76 9.43 6.97
N VAL A 2 1.52 9.87 7.25
CA VAL A 2 0.39 9.77 6.30
C VAL A 2 0.61 10.56 5.01
N GLU A 3 1.31 11.69 5.03
CA GLU A 3 1.62 12.49 3.83
C GLU A 3 2.66 11.86 2.89
N TYR A 4 3.65 11.16 3.44
CA TYR A 4 4.70 10.52 2.65
C TYR A 4 4.26 9.19 2.06
N SER A 5 3.36 8.48 2.74
CA SER A 5 2.61 7.38 2.13
C SER A 5 1.86 7.85 0.88
N LYS A 6 1.32 9.09 0.84
CA LYS A 6 0.58 9.61 -0.32
C LYS A 6 1.43 9.75 -1.58
N VAL A 7 2.70 10.18 -1.44
CA VAL A 7 3.64 10.35 -2.57
C VAL A 7 4.14 8.99 -3.06
N LEU A 8 4.57 8.13 -2.13
CA LEU A 8 5.03 6.76 -2.43
C LEU A 8 4.02 5.92 -3.23
N ILE A 9 2.73 6.18 -3.06
CA ILE A 9 1.67 5.35 -3.64
C ILE A 9 1.18 5.85 -4.97
N ALA A 10 1.14 7.17 -5.19
CA ALA A 10 0.97 7.66 -6.54
C ALA A 10 2.12 7.21 -7.45
N GLU A 11 3.31 7.00 -6.89
CA GLU A 11 4.48 6.53 -7.62
C GLU A 11 4.54 5.00 -7.84
N GLN A 12 3.72 4.21 -7.13
CA GLN A 12 3.59 2.77 -7.41
C GLN A 12 3.03 2.46 -8.81
N TYR A 13 2.56 3.48 -9.54
CA TYR A 13 1.98 3.33 -10.88
C TYR A 13 2.37 4.43 -11.88
N ARG A 14 3.66 4.73 -12.02
CA ARG A 14 4.30 5.30 -13.25
C ARG A 14 4.76 6.79 -13.20
N VAL A 15 5.95 7.05 -12.62
CA VAL A 15 7.04 7.91 -13.20
C VAL A 15 7.18 9.41 -12.91
N GLY A 16 8.42 9.78 -12.49
CA GLY A 16 9.37 10.88 -12.91
C GLY A 16 8.90 12.33 -13.14
N SER A 17 9.56 13.38 -12.62
CA SER A 17 10.89 13.84 -13.03
C SER A 17 11.75 14.51 -11.94
N GLU A 18 11.39 14.39 -10.66
CA GLU A 18 12.17 14.98 -9.57
C GLU A 18 12.46 13.95 -8.49
N THR A 19 13.52 14.19 -7.73
CA THR A 19 13.95 13.38 -6.58
C THR A 19 12.99 13.63 -5.41
N TYR A 20 12.19 12.64 -5.04
CA TYR A 20 11.22 12.79 -3.95
C TYR A 20 11.79 12.36 -2.60
N TYR A 21 11.35 13.03 -1.53
CA TYR A 21 11.81 12.86 -0.15
C TYR A 21 10.67 12.37 0.73
N ALA A 22 10.85 11.20 1.35
CA ALA A 22 9.91 10.65 2.33
C ALA A 22 10.62 10.24 3.64
N PRO A 23 10.69 11.13 4.65
CA PRO A 23 11.18 10.81 5.97
C PRO A 23 10.12 10.00 6.74
N CYS A 24 10.49 8.80 7.14
CA CYS A 24 9.74 8.01 8.10
C CYS A 24 10.71 7.56 9.19
N LEU A 25 10.59 8.13 10.40
CA LEU A 25 11.30 7.72 11.63
C LEU A 25 12.72 7.14 11.38
N GLY A 26 13.65 7.99 10.95
CA GLY A 26 15.06 7.62 10.76
C GLY A 26 15.42 6.96 9.42
N SER A 27 14.47 6.76 8.50
CA SER A 27 14.77 6.27 7.14
C SER A 27 14.25 7.23 6.08
N PHE A 28 15.04 7.40 5.01
CA PHE A 28 14.70 8.19 3.83
C PHE A 28 14.42 7.27 2.65
N PHE A 29 13.42 7.61 1.85
CA PHE A 29 13.13 6.90 0.62
C PHE A 29 13.12 7.89 -0.54
N PHE A 30 13.96 7.64 -1.53
CA PHE A 30 14.07 8.45 -2.73
C PHE A 30 13.55 7.71 -3.95
N ILE A 31 12.81 8.43 -4.77
CA ILE A 31 12.33 7.98 -6.07
C ILE A 31 12.80 9.00 -7.11
N SER A 32 13.47 8.52 -8.16
CA SER A 32 13.89 9.36 -9.29
C SER A 32 14.05 8.56 -10.58
N LYS A 33 14.23 9.25 -11.72
CA LYS A 33 14.50 8.60 -13.02
C LYS A 33 15.87 7.93 -13.00
N PRO A 34 16.03 6.74 -13.61
CA PRO A 34 17.28 5.98 -13.59
C PRO A 34 18.30 6.59 -14.56
N THR A 35 18.92 7.68 -14.12
CA THR A 35 20.05 8.34 -14.79
C THR A 35 21.20 8.47 -13.80
N LEU A 36 22.43 8.34 -14.28
CA LEU A 36 23.61 8.43 -13.42
C LEU A 36 23.80 9.83 -12.82
N ASP A 37 23.33 10.87 -13.52
CA ASP A 37 23.33 12.24 -13.02
C ASP A 37 22.43 12.38 -11.78
N ASN A 38 21.24 11.78 -11.80
CA ASN A 38 20.35 11.78 -10.64
C ASN A 38 20.95 10.99 -9.46
N VAL A 39 21.58 9.85 -9.73
CA VAL A 39 22.26 9.04 -8.71
C VAL A 39 23.37 9.86 -8.03
N SER A 40 24.19 10.55 -8.83
CA SER A 40 25.27 11.42 -8.34
C SER A 40 24.73 12.61 -7.56
N THR A 41 23.63 13.21 -8.02
CA THR A 41 22.95 14.32 -7.34
C THR A 41 22.43 13.88 -5.97
N ILE A 42 21.82 12.71 -5.88
CA ILE A 42 21.36 12.16 -4.59
C ILE A 42 22.54 11.91 -3.66
N LYS A 43 23.65 11.35 -4.16
CA LYS A 43 24.87 11.17 -3.36
C LYS A 43 25.37 12.49 -2.79
N ALA A 44 25.36 13.57 -3.60
CA ALA A 44 25.76 14.90 -3.16
C ALA A 44 24.82 15.47 -2.09
N ILE A 45 23.50 15.29 -2.25
CA ILE A 45 22.49 15.68 -1.25
C ILE A 45 22.71 14.94 0.07
N LEU A 46 22.89 13.62 0.02
CA LEU A 46 23.14 12.78 1.18
C LEU A 46 24.41 13.21 1.93
N ARG A 47 25.50 13.47 1.21
CA ARG A 47 26.75 13.97 1.80
C ARG A 47 26.57 15.35 2.42
N SER A 48 25.84 16.25 1.77
CA SER A 48 25.55 17.58 2.30
C SER A 48 24.72 17.49 3.59
N PHE A 49 23.74 16.58 3.62
CA PHE A 49 22.95 16.30 4.81
C PHE A 49 23.81 15.79 5.97
N GLU A 50 24.73 14.85 5.74
CA GLU A 50 25.64 14.37 6.80
C GLU A 50 26.48 15.51 7.39
N LEU A 51 27.02 16.38 6.53
CA LEU A 51 27.87 17.50 6.94
C LEU A 51 27.10 18.55 7.76
N VAL A 52 25.87 18.86 7.37
CA VAL A 52 25.06 19.91 8.03
C VAL A 52 24.39 19.38 9.30
N SER A 53 23.89 18.14 9.28
CA SER A 53 23.16 17.58 10.42
C SER A 53 24.05 16.94 11.49
N GLY A 54 25.30 16.60 11.14
CA GLY A 54 26.19 15.79 11.98
C GLY A 54 25.77 14.32 12.09
N LEU A 55 24.70 13.91 11.40
CA LEU A 55 24.26 12.51 11.35
C LEU A 55 25.05 11.75 10.29
N ARG A 56 25.26 10.44 10.53
CA ARG A 56 25.90 9.53 9.57
C ARG A 56 24.85 8.61 8.96
N ILE A 57 24.90 8.47 7.65
CA ILE A 57 24.06 7.53 6.91
C ILE A 57 24.64 6.13 7.07
N ASN A 58 23.76 5.17 7.36
CA ASN A 58 24.16 3.78 7.41
C ASN A 58 24.08 3.17 6.01
N PHE A 59 25.15 3.31 5.26
CA PHE A 59 25.29 2.74 3.91
C PHE A 59 25.11 1.21 3.87
N ALA A 60 25.50 0.50 4.94
CA ALA A 60 25.32 -0.95 5.03
C ALA A 60 23.84 -1.38 5.18
N LYS A 61 22.99 -0.50 5.71
CA LYS A 61 21.53 -0.70 5.77
C LYS A 61 20.78 -0.06 4.60
N SER A 62 21.47 0.77 3.82
CA SER A 62 20.91 1.45 2.67
C SER A 62 20.88 0.50 1.46
N GLN A 63 19.83 0.59 0.66
CA GLN A 63 19.60 -0.29 -0.48
C GLN A 63 19.12 0.48 -1.71
N PHE A 64 19.63 0.12 -2.89
CA PHE A 64 19.29 0.73 -4.17
C PHE A 64 18.75 -0.29 -5.17
N GLY A 65 17.68 0.04 -5.87
CA GLY A 65 17.23 -0.77 -7.01
C GLY A 65 16.43 0.01 -8.03
N ALA A 66 16.44 -0.44 -9.28
CA ALA A 66 15.68 0.19 -10.34
C ALA A 66 14.75 -0.79 -11.07
N ILE A 67 13.58 -0.29 -11.47
CA ILE A 67 12.62 -1.03 -12.30
C ILE A 67 12.82 -0.63 -13.76
N GLY A 68 13.06 -1.64 -14.60
CA GLY A 68 13.20 -1.50 -16.05
C GLY A 68 14.61 -1.13 -16.53
N GLN A 69 15.63 -1.30 -15.68
CA GLN A 69 17.05 -1.17 -16.00
C GLN A 69 17.74 -2.55 -15.98
N SER A 70 18.92 -2.66 -16.61
CA SER A 70 19.76 -3.85 -16.52
C SER A 70 20.35 -4.02 -15.12
N GLU A 71 20.68 -5.26 -14.77
CA GLU A 71 21.34 -5.59 -13.50
C GLU A 71 22.69 -4.88 -13.37
N GLU A 72 23.48 -4.86 -14.45
CA GLU A 72 24.76 -4.13 -14.54
C GLU A 72 24.61 -2.65 -14.18
N TRP A 73 23.58 -1.98 -14.71
CA TRP A 73 23.31 -0.57 -14.41
C TRP A 73 22.94 -0.38 -12.94
N CYS A 74 22.18 -1.31 -12.37
CA CYS A 74 21.79 -1.25 -10.96
C CYS A 74 22.98 -1.43 -10.03
N THR A 75 23.90 -2.34 -10.35
CA THR A 75 25.13 -2.56 -9.60
C THR A 75 26.02 -1.31 -9.65
N LEU A 76 26.24 -0.75 -10.83
CA LEU A 76 27.03 0.47 -10.99
C LEU A 76 26.45 1.64 -10.18
N ALA A 77 25.12 1.84 -10.23
CA ALA A 77 24.48 2.90 -9.47
C ALA A 77 24.53 2.66 -7.94
N ALA A 78 24.41 1.40 -7.50
CA ALA A 78 24.55 1.02 -6.10
C ALA A 78 25.98 1.26 -5.59
N ASP A 79 27.00 0.95 -6.41
CA ASP A 79 28.41 1.23 -6.12
C ASP A 79 28.68 2.73 -6.00
N ILE A 80 28.12 3.55 -6.91
CA ILE A 80 28.19 5.00 -6.79
C ILE A 80 27.59 5.46 -5.45
N LEU A 81 26.48 4.88 -5.00
CA LEU A 81 25.84 5.25 -3.73
C LEU A 81 26.45 4.60 -2.50
N ASN A 82 27.43 3.70 -2.67
CA ASN A 82 28.01 2.87 -1.62
C ASN A 82 26.98 2.02 -0.85
N CYS A 83 25.90 1.57 -1.49
CA CYS A 83 24.81 0.86 -0.82
C CYS A 83 24.57 -0.54 -1.41
N GLY A 84 23.84 -1.40 -0.69
CA GLY A 84 23.52 -2.74 -1.18
C GLY A 84 22.49 -2.74 -2.33
N PRO A 85 22.43 -3.79 -3.17
CA PRO A 85 21.37 -3.93 -4.16
C PRO A 85 20.03 -4.24 -3.47
N LEU A 86 18.95 -3.63 -3.97
CA LEU A 86 17.57 -3.84 -3.54
C LEU A 86 16.91 -4.85 -4.46
N GLN A 87 16.44 -5.95 -3.88
CA GLN A 87 15.73 -6.99 -4.62
C GLN A 87 14.25 -6.65 -4.76
N PHE A 88 13.72 -6.78 -5.98
CA PHE A 88 12.29 -6.66 -6.23
C PHE A 88 11.61 -8.03 -6.24
N PRO A 89 10.42 -8.16 -5.66
CA PRO A 89 9.70 -7.13 -4.91
C PRO A 89 10.11 -7.04 -3.43
N PHE A 90 10.04 -5.84 -2.86
CA PHE A 90 10.33 -5.60 -1.44
C PHE A 90 9.11 -5.02 -0.71
N ILE A 91 9.13 -5.07 0.62
CA ILE A 91 8.08 -4.52 1.47
C ILE A 91 8.58 -3.22 2.11
N TYR A 92 7.86 -2.12 1.89
CA TYR A 92 8.12 -0.83 2.53
C TYR A 92 6.87 -0.38 3.29
N LEU A 93 7.02 -0.09 4.59
CA LEU A 93 5.92 0.27 5.49
C LEU A 93 4.73 -0.71 5.42
N GLY A 94 5.01 -2.00 5.23
CA GLY A 94 4.00 -3.05 5.11
C GLY A 94 3.33 -3.15 3.73
N MET A 95 3.73 -2.36 2.73
CA MET A 95 3.26 -2.47 1.34
C MET A 95 4.30 -3.10 0.41
N PRO A 96 3.88 -4.01 -0.48
CA PRO A 96 4.75 -4.57 -1.49
C PRO A 96 4.98 -3.53 -2.62
N ILE A 97 6.24 -3.19 -2.87
CA ILE A 97 6.68 -2.32 -3.96
C ILE A 97 7.25 -3.18 -5.09
N GLY A 98 7.02 -2.76 -6.34
CA GLY A 98 7.50 -3.45 -7.54
C GLY A 98 6.69 -4.69 -7.94
N VAL A 99 5.48 -4.88 -7.38
CA VAL A 99 4.56 -5.95 -7.79
C VAL A 99 3.31 -5.36 -8.40
N ASN A 100 2.70 -6.09 -9.34
CA ASN A 100 1.38 -5.77 -9.84
C ASN A 100 0.29 -6.23 -8.85
N PRO A 101 -0.39 -5.33 -8.12
CA PRO A 101 -1.44 -5.69 -7.15
C PRO A 101 -2.74 -6.16 -7.82
N ARG A 102 -2.83 -6.20 -9.15
CA ARG A 102 -3.91 -6.98 -9.81
C ARG A 102 -3.70 -8.49 -9.63
N ARG A 103 -2.47 -8.93 -9.33
CA ARG A 103 -2.15 -10.34 -9.08
C ARG A 103 -2.58 -10.74 -7.67
N LYS A 104 -3.19 -11.93 -7.56
CA LYS A 104 -3.67 -12.48 -6.28
C LYS A 104 -2.55 -12.64 -5.24
N VAL A 105 -1.35 -13.03 -5.70
CA VAL A 105 -0.16 -13.30 -4.87
C VAL A 105 0.18 -12.11 -3.95
N VAL A 106 -0.04 -10.87 -4.42
CA VAL A 106 0.25 -9.65 -3.65
C VAL A 106 -0.61 -9.52 -2.39
N TRP A 107 -1.83 -10.04 -2.44
CA TRP A 107 -2.81 -9.94 -1.36
C TRP A 107 -2.74 -11.12 -0.38
N GLU A 108 -2.04 -12.20 -0.76
CA GLU A 108 -2.00 -13.43 0.04
C GLU A 108 -1.39 -13.23 1.43
N PRO A 109 -0.29 -12.45 1.62
CA PRO A 109 0.24 -12.18 2.96
C PRO A 109 -0.76 -11.46 3.87
N LEU A 110 -1.54 -10.54 3.29
CA LEU A 110 -2.60 -9.81 4.00
C LEU A 110 -3.75 -10.75 4.35
N ILE A 111 -4.17 -11.61 3.42
CA ILE A 111 -5.24 -12.58 3.66
C ILE A 111 -4.84 -13.56 4.77
N ARG A 112 -3.62 -14.09 4.74
CA ARG A 112 -3.10 -14.98 5.78
C ARG A 112 -3.07 -14.32 7.15
N LYS A 113 -2.68 -13.04 7.23
CA LYS A 113 -2.73 -12.25 8.48
C LYS A 113 -4.16 -12.10 9.01
N LEU A 114 -5.14 -11.91 8.12
CA LEU A 114 -6.56 -11.84 8.48
C LEU A 114 -7.07 -13.18 9.00
N GLU A 115 -6.82 -14.26 8.27
CA GLU A 115 -7.21 -15.62 8.63
C GLU A 115 -6.61 -16.01 10.00
N ALA A 116 -5.31 -15.76 10.21
CA ALA A 116 -4.64 -16.05 11.47
C ALA A 116 -5.26 -15.31 12.68
N LYS A 117 -5.59 -14.02 12.52
CA LYS A 117 -6.24 -13.24 13.58
C LYS A 117 -7.67 -13.73 13.86
N LEU A 118 -8.43 -14.06 12.82
CA LEU A 118 -9.78 -14.58 12.97
C LEU A 118 -9.80 -15.96 13.62
N ASN A 119 -8.89 -16.86 13.23
CA ASN A 119 -8.78 -18.18 13.83
C ASN A 119 -8.50 -18.09 15.34
N LYS A 120 -7.60 -17.19 15.74
CA LYS A 120 -7.31 -16.92 17.16
C LYS A 120 -8.54 -16.45 17.94
N TRP A 121 -9.45 -15.71 17.31
CA TRP A 121 -10.68 -15.25 17.96
C TRP A 121 -11.83 -16.24 17.87
N ASN A 122 -11.89 -17.04 16.83
CA ASN A 122 -12.91 -18.08 16.68
C ASN A 122 -12.74 -19.18 17.75
N GLN A 123 -11.52 -19.36 18.29
CA GLN A 123 -11.25 -20.19 19.47
C GLN A 123 -11.85 -19.65 20.77
N ARG A 124 -12.33 -18.39 20.79
CA ARG A 124 -13.02 -17.78 21.93
C ARG A 124 -14.53 -17.86 21.70
N SER A 125 -15.30 -18.15 22.75
CA SER A 125 -16.76 -18.13 22.71
C SER A 125 -17.27 -16.69 22.56
N LEU A 126 -17.42 -16.23 21.32
CA LEU A 126 -17.90 -14.89 20.99
C LEU A 126 -19.39 -14.89 20.67
N SER A 127 -20.11 -13.92 21.25
CA SER A 127 -21.50 -13.62 20.87
C SER A 127 -21.59 -13.14 19.41
N MET A 128 -22.78 -13.22 18.81
CA MET A 128 -23.01 -12.74 17.44
C MET A 128 -22.67 -11.24 17.31
N ALA A 129 -23.09 -10.43 18.28
CA ALA A 129 -22.75 -9.01 18.33
C ALA A 129 -21.23 -8.77 18.43
N GLY A 130 -20.52 -9.59 19.22
CA GLY A 130 -19.06 -9.56 19.31
C GLY A 130 -18.38 -9.88 17.98
N ARG A 131 -18.87 -10.88 17.23
CA ARG A 131 -18.37 -11.23 15.89
C ARG A 131 -18.56 -10.10 14.90
N ILE A 132 -19.75 -9.49 14.84
CA ILE A 132 -20.03 -8.33 13.96
C ILE A 132 -19.09 -7.18 14.29
N THR A 133 -18.91 -6.88 15.58
CA THR A 133 -18.03 -5.79 16.04
C THR A 133 -16.58 -6.05 15.62
N LEU A 134 -16.08 -7.28 15.78
CA LEU A 134 -14.73 -7.64 15.35
C LEU A 134 -14.54 -7.59 13.83
N ILE A 135 -15.53 -8.01 13.05
CA ILE A 135 -15.51 -7.83 11.60
C ILE A 135 -15.36 -6.35 11.25
N ASN A 136 -16.17 -5.50 11.86
CA ASN A 136 -16.17 -4.07 11.55
C ASN A 136 -14.89 -3.36 12.01
N VAL A 137 -14.36 -3.66 13.20
CA VAL A 137 -13.15 -3.00 13.70
C VAL A 137 -11.90 -3.56 13.03
N VAL A 138 -11.76 -4.88 12.95
CA VAL A 138 -10.49 -5.50 12.56
C VAL A 138 -10.45 -5.78 11.07
N LEU A 139 -11.48 -6.42 10.51
CA LEU A 139 -11.47 -6.83 9.11
C LEU A 139 -11.64 -5.65 8.16
N THR A 140 -12.06 -4.49 8.66
CA THR A 140 -12.03 -3.27 7.85
C THR A 140 -10.72 -2.50 8.01
N ALA A 141 -10.08 -2.51 9.19
CA ALA A 141 -8.84 -1.78 9.45
C ALA A 141 -7.58 -2.43 8.87
N LEU A 142 -7.43 -3.76 9.00
CA LEU A 142 -6.25 -4.48 8.51
C LEU A 142 -6.04 -4.38 7.00
N PRO A 143 -7.07 -4.59 6.15
CA PRO A 143 -6.92 -4.40 4.72
C PRO A 143 -7.10 -2.95 4.29
N LEU A 144 -7.47 -2.03 5.20
CA LEU A 144 -7.70 -0.62 4.90
C LEU A 144 -6.52 -0.01 4.15
N PHE A 145 -5.31 -0.31 4.63
CA PHE A 145 -4.09 0.22 4.05
C PHE A 145 -3.98 -0.18 2.58
N TYR A 146 -4.01 -1.48 2.25
CA TYR A 146 -3.94 -1.96 0.86
C TYR A 146 -5.12 -1.49 0.02
N MET A 147 -6.34 -1.54 0.55
CA MET A 147 -7.56 -1.14 -0.17
C MET A 147 -7.68 0.38 -0.36
N SER A 148 -6.97 1.18 0.41
CA SER A 148 -6.94 2.62 0.18
C SER A 148 -6.10 3.01 -1.03
N PHE A 149 -5.19 2.12 -1.45
CA PHE A 149 -4.20 2.41 -2.49
C PHE A 149 -4.40 1.58 -3.75
N PHE A 150 -4.90 0.36 -3.61
CA PHE A 150 -5.10 -0.55 -4.72
C PHE A 150 -6.56 -0.87 -4.93
N ARG A 151 -6.96 -0.92 -6.20
CA ARG A 151 -8.21 -1.55 -6.58
C ARG A 151 -8.09 -3.06 -6.39
N ALA A 152 -8.81 -3.59 -5.41
CA ALA A 152 -8.78 -5.01 -5.10
C ALA A 152 -9.39 -5.82 -6.28
N PRO A 153 -8.71 -6.89 -6.76
CA PRO A 153 -9.31 -7.78 -7.74
C PRO A 153 -10.59 -8.41 -7.20
N THR A 154 -11.57 -8.66 -8.08
CA THR A 154 -12.86 -9.26 -7.69
C THR A 154 -12.68 -10.59 -6.94
N ALA A 155 -11.68 -11.39 -7.32
CA ALA A 155 -11.35 -12.63 -6.62
C ALA A 155 -10.92 -12.41 -5.16
N ILE A 156 -10.16 -11.35 -4.88
CA ILE A 156 -9.74 -10.98 -3.52
C ILE A 156 -10.93 -10.50 -2.71
N ILE A 157 -11.78 -9.65 -3.29
CA ILE A 157 -13.02 -9.19 -2.65
C ILE A 157 -13.92 -10.38 -2.27
N LYS A 158 -14.11 -11.33 -3.19
CA LYS A 158 -14.87 -12.56 -2.92
C LYS A 158 -14.26 -13.39 -1.80
N ARG A 159 -12.93 -13.57 -1.78
CA ARG A 159 -12.23 -14.32 -0.74
C ARG A 159 -12.35 -13.65 0.64
N LEU A 160 -12.13 -12.34 0.73
CA LEU A 160 -12.31 -11.58 1.97
C LEU A 160 -13.76 -11.64 2.48
N THR A 161 -14.73 -11.55 1.58
CA THR A 161 -16.15 -11.68 1.90
C THR A 161 -16.48 -13.09 2.43
N ALA A 162 -15.89 -14.13 1.83
CA ALA A 162 -16.06 -15.50 2.30
C ALA A 162 -15.50 -15.70 3.72
N ILE A 163 -14.33 -15.11 4.00
CA ILE A 163 -13.72 -15.12 5.33
C ILE A 163 -14.62 -14.42 6.36
N GLN A 164 -15.18 -13.25 6.04
CA GLN A 164 -16.13 -12.53 6.90
C GLN A 164 -17.38 -13.38 7.18
N ARG A 165 -17.94 -14.02 6.15
CA ARG A 165 -19.11 -14.90 6.26
C ARG A 165 -18.84 -16.10 7.15
N GLN A 166 -17.71 -16.76 6.94
CA GLN A 166 -17.30 -17.93 7.71
C GLN A 166 -17.10 -17.58 9.19
N PHE A 167 -16.50 -16.43 9.47
CA PHE A 167 -16.32 -15.97 10.84
C PHE A 167 -17.64 -15.56 11.51
N LEU A 168 -18.55 -14.89 10.79
CA LEU A 168 -19.84 -14.46 11.33
C LEU A 168 -20.71 -15.66 11.72
N TRP A 169 -21.03 -16.52 10.75
CA TRP A 169 -21.95 -17.63 10.94
C TRP A 169 -21.30 -18.81 11.67
N GLY A 170 -19.97 -18.92 11.60
CA GLY A 170 -19.21 -19.97 12.24
C GLY A 170 -19.23 -21.28 11.45
N GLY A 171 -18.06 -21.90 11.35
CA GLY A 171 -17.90 -23.33 11.13
C GLY A 171 -16.84 -23.80 12.11
N ASN A 172 -17.20 -24.73 12.99
CA ASN A 172 -16.22 -25.51 13.75
C ASN A 172 -15.83 -26.74 12.90
N LEU A 173 -14.87 -27.52 13.39
CA LEU A 173 -14.47 -28.82 12.80
C LEU A 173 -15.66 -29.78 12.58
N GLU A 174 -16.80 -29.56 13.26
CA GLU A 174 -17.99 -30.42 13.20
C GLU A 174 -19.06 -30.01 12.18
N GLY A 175 -18.91 -28.89 11.45
CA GLY A 175 -19.83 -28.58 10.35
C GLY A 175 -20.00 -27.10 10.01
N LYS A 176 -20.52 -26.84 8.80
CA LYS A 176 -20.90 -25.49 8.33
C LYS A 176 -22.24 -25.10 8.96
N LYS A 177 -22.29 -24.01 9.74
CA LYS A 177 -23.58 -23.44 10.18
C LYS A 177 -24.28 -22.77 8.99
N ILE A 178 -25.61 -22.88 8.97
CA ILE A 178 -26.47 -22.30 7.94
C ILE A 178 -26.42 -20.77 8.05
N ALA A 179 -26.22 -20.09 6.92
CA ALA A 179 -26.32 -18.64 6.83
C ALA A 179 -27.79 -18.24 6.65
N TRP A 180 -28.42 -17.75 7.72
CA TRP A 180 -29.85 -17.41 7.73
C TRP A 180 -30.21 -16.11 7.01
N VAL A 181 -29.24 -15.20 6.87
CA VAL A 181 -29.47 -13.86 6.34
C VAL A 181 -28.61 -13.64 5.09
N ALA A 182 -29.25 -13.14 4.04
CA ALA A 182 -28.55 -12.76 2.81
C ALA A 182 -27.47 -11.71 3.12
N TRP A 183 -26.29 -11.87 2.53
CA TRP A 183 -25.15 -11.00 2.85
C TRP A 183 -25.40 -9.52 2.54
N ASN A 184 -26.21 -9.23 1.53
CA ASN A 184 -26.59 -7.84 1.22
C ASN A 184 -27.36 -7.20 2.39
N GLN A 185 -28.21 -7.96 3.09
CA GLN A 185 -28.92 -7.50 4.28
C GLN A 185 -27.97 -7.35 5.48
N VAL A 186 -27.00 -8.26 5.63
CA VAL A 186 -25.91 -8.13 6.63
C VAL A 186 -25.13 -6.83 6.41
N CYS A 187 -24.91 -6.46 5.16
CA CYS A 187 -24.20 -5.23 4.79
C CYS A 187 -25.02 -3.94 4.86
N ALA A 188 -26.34 -4.03 4.92
CA ALA A 188 -27.20 -2.86 5.00
C ALA A 188 -26.96 -2.10 6.32
N SER A 189 -27.28 -0.79 6.34
CA SER A 189 -27.19 0.01 7.56
C SER A 189 -28.15 -0.52 8.62
N LYS A 190 -27.84 -0.23 9.89
CA LYS A 190 -28.73 -0.61 11.01
C LYS A 190 -30.10 0.05 10.90
N GLU A 191 -30.15 1.27 10.37
CA GLU A 191 -31.38 2.02 10.07
C GLU A 191 -32.26 1.27 9.04
N ASN A 192 -31.64 0.59 8.08
CA ASN A 192 -32.33 -0.22 7.07
C ASN A 192 -32.52 -1.69 7.51
N GLY A 193 -32.45 -1.97 8.82
CA GLY A 193 -32.62 -3.32 9.38
C GLY A 193 -31.47 -4.29 9.09
N GLY A 194 -30.28 -3.78 8.74
CA GLY A 194 -29.07 -4.57 8.51
C GLY A 194 -28.14 -4.66 9.72
N LEU A 195 -27.00 -5.35 9.56
CA LEU A 195 -26.00 -5.52 10.63
C LEU A 195 -24.87 -4.49 10.56
N GLY A 196 -24.85 -3.63 9.54
CA GLY A 196 -23.85 -2.58 9.36
C GLY A 196 -22.44 -3.11 9.04
N VAL A 197 -22.34 -4.29 8.42
CA VAL A 197 -21.06 -4.81 7.94
C VAL A 197 -20.68 -4.12 6.64
N LYS A 198 -19.48 -3.53 6.53
CA LYS A 198 -19.10 -2.82 5.30
C LYS A 198 -18.98 -3.79 4.11
N ASP A 199 -19.68 -3.51 3.01
CA ASP A 199 -19.41 -4.16 1.73
C ASP A 199 -17.99 -3.77 1.27
N ILE A 200 -17.10 -4.76 1.17
CA ILE A 200 -15.70 -4.59 0.80
C ILE A 200 -15.56 -3.93 -0.57
N LYS A 201 -16.44 -4.24 -1.53
CA LYS A 201 -16.37 -3.69 -2.88
C LYS A 201 -16.70 -2.20 -2.88
N ALA A 202 -17.80 -1.83 -2.23
CA ALA A 202 -18.21 -0.44 -2.05
C ALA A 202 -17.15 0.32 -1.25
N PHE A 203 -16.63 -0.29 -0.19
CA PHE A 203 -15.61 0.31 0.68
C PHE A 203 -14.29 0.59 -0.05
N ASN A 204 -13.74 -0.36 -0.80
CA ASN A 204 -12.54 -0.14 -1.63
C ASN A 204 -12.76 1.00 -2.63
N ARG A 205 -13.92 1.05 -3.28
CA ARG A 205 -14.25 2.14 -4.21
C ARG A 205 -14.32 3.49 -3.51
N ALA A 206 -14.99 3.56 -2.36
CA ALA A 206 -15.11 4.79 -1.58
C ALA A 206 -13.75 5.33 -1.12
N LEU A 207 -12.84 4.44 -0.69
CA LEU A 207 -11.48 4.84 -0.31
C LEU A 207 -10.69 5.40 -1.49
N LEU A 208 -10.79 4.78 -2.66
CA LEU A 208 -10.14 5.30 -3.87
C LEU A 208 -10.73 6.65 -4.30
N ILE A 209 -12.06 6.81 -4.20
CA ILE A 209 -12.73 8.09 -4.50
C ILE A 209 -12.32 9.17 -3.51
N LYS A 210 -12.16 8.84 -2.22
CA LYS A 210 -11.66 9.78 -1.21
C LYS A 210 -10.33 10.41 -1.64
N TRP A 211 -9.44 9.64 -2.25
CA TRP A 211 -8.18 10.19 -2.78
C TRP A 211 -8.39 11.13 -3.95
N LYS A 212 -9.29 10.79 -4.89
CA LYS A 212 -9.66 11.68 -6.00
C LYS A 212 -10.22 13.00 -5.48
N TRP A 213 -11.10 12.92 -4.49
CA TRP A 213 -11.73 14.08 -3.86
C TRP A 213 -10.71 14.96 -3.14
N LEU A 214 -9.82 14.36 -2.35
CA LEU A 214 -8.76 15.10 -1.66
C LEU A 214 -7.87 15.85 -2.65
N MET A 215 -7.54 15.24 -3.79
CA MET A 215 -6.71 15.90 -4.81
C MET A 215 -7.43 17.10 -5.44
N PHE A 216 -8.74 16.96 -5.66
CA PHE A 216 -9.58 18.04 -6.19
C PHE A 216 -9.70 19.22 -5.21
N GLN A 217 -9.83 18.94 -3.92
CA GLN A 217 -10.02 19.96 -2.89
C GLN A 217 -8.71 20.58 -2.39
N GLN A 218 -7.61 19.82 -2.38
CA GLN A 218 -6.30 20.23 -1.85
C GLN A 218 -5.29 20.48 -2.97
N GLN A 219 -5.63 21.33 -3.95
CA GLN A 219 -4.77 21.56 -5.11
C GLN A 219 -3.43 22.22 -4.75
N ASP A 220 -3.39 23.05 -3.70
CA ASP A 220 -2.20 23.80 -3.31
C ASP A 220 -1.18 23.00 -2.51
N HIS A 221 -1.56 21.83 -1.99
CA HIS A 221 -0.64 20.97 -1.26
C HIS A 221 0.41 20.38 -2.21
N LEU A 222 1.66 20.30 -1.72
CA LEU A 222 2.82 19.85 -2.47
C LEU A 222 2.57 18.52 -3.22
N TRP A 223 1.96 17.55 -2.55
CA TRP A 223 1.65 16.24 -3.15
C TRP A 223 0.66 16.37 -4.32
N SER A 224 -0.38 17.20 -4.21
CA SER A 224 -1.39 17.37 -5.26
C SER A 224 -0.80 18.12 -6.47
N ARG A 225 0.05 19.12 -6.22
CA ARG A 225 0.80 19.85 -7.25
C ARG A 225 1.75 18.93 -8.01
N ILE A 226 2.50 18.09 -7.28
CA ILE A 226 3.39 17.07 -7.87
C ILE A 226 2.59 16.15 -8.79
N LEU A 227 1.46 15.61 -8.31
CA LEU A 227 0.64 14.69 -9.10
C LEU A 227 0.03 15.35 -10.33
N THR A 228 -0.48 16.56 -10.17
CA THR A 228 -1.12 17.28 -11.26
C THR A 228 -0.12 17.65 -12.35
N SER A 229 1.07 18.13 -11.98
CA SER A 229 2.16 18.44 -12.90
C SER A 229 2.65 17.19 -13.66
N LYS A 230 2.86 16.10 -12.92
CA LYS A 230 3.50 14.88 -13.44
C LYS A 230 2.55 14.03 -14.29
N TYR A 231 1.31 13.89 -13.85
CA TYR A 231 0.32 13.00 -14.44
C TYR A 231 -0.77 13.74 -15.22
N ARG A 232 -0.71 15.08 -15.31
CA ARG A 232 -1.78 15.90 -15.90
C ARG A 232 -3.14 15.63 -15.22
N GLY A 233 -3.10 15.49 -13.89
CA GLY A 233 -4.25 15.16 -13.05
C GLY A 233 -4.59 13.68 -12.98
N TRP A 234 -5.78 13.35 -12.47
CA TRP A 234 -6.15 11.97 -12.15
C TRP A 234 -6.27 11.06 -13.37
N ARG A 235 -6.73 11.59 -14.51
CA ARG A 235 -6.94 10.79 -15.73
C ARG A 235 -5.63 10.22 -16.27
N GLY A 236 -4.56 11.01 -16.30
CA GLY A 236 -3.26 10.51 -16.72
C GLY A 236 -2.60 9.57 -15.70
N LEU A 237 -3.03 9.58 -14.44
CA LEU A 237 -2.66 8.57 -13.43
C LEU A 237 -3.32 7.20 -13.73
N GLU A 238 -4.54 7.17 -14.29
CA GLU A 238 -5.23 5.93 -14.68
C GLU A 238 -4.79 5.41 -16.06
N GLU A 239 -4.40 6.29 -17.00
CA GLU A 239 -4.24 5.96 -18.43
C GLU A 239 -2.82 6.13 -19.01
N GLY A 240 -1.86 6.73 -18.30
CA GLY A 240 -0.52 7.06 -18.83
C GLY A 240 0.44 5.85 -19.01
N PRO A 241 1.44 5.91 -19.91
CA PRO A 241 2.36 4.80 -20.21
C PRO A 241 3.34 4.49 -19.06
N PRO A 242 3.80 3.22 -18.92
CA PRO A 242 4.83 2.88 -17.94
C PRO A 242 6.17 3.49 -18.31
N LYS A 243 6.89 4.07 -17.35
CA LYS A 243 8.27 4.53 -17.57
C LYS A 243 9.16 4.07 -16.39
N GLN A 244 10.47 4.14 -16.59
CA GLN A 244 11.50 3.55 -15.72
C GLN A 244 11.84 4.45 -14.50
N ILE A 245 12.18 3.84 -13.35
CA ILE A 245 12.39 4.51 -12.05
C ILE A 245 13.42 3.75 -11.20
N PHE A 246 14.19 4.44 -10.36
CA PHE A 246 14.92 3.82 -9.25
C PHE A 246 14.39 4.22 -7.88
N PHE A 247 14.67 3.36 -6.91
CA PHE A 247 14.34 3.45 -5.51
C PHE A 247 15.63 3.39 -4.69
N LEU A 248 15.83 4.36 -3.83
CA LEU A 248 16.91 4.35 -2.84
C LEU A 248 16.28 4.39 -1.44
N LEU A 249 16.48 3.32 -0.68
CA LEU A 249 16.16 3.25 0.73
C LEU A 249 17.42 3.59 1.52
N VAL A 250 17.39 4.66 2.30
CA VAL A 250 18.49 5.10 3.16
C VAL A 250 18.06 4.94 4.61
N ALA A 251 18.94 4.37 5.44
CA ALA A 251 18.70 4.11 6.86
C ALA A 251 19.82 4.67 7.74
#